data_AF-A0A2W4LKU8-F1
#
_entry.id   AF-A0A2W4LKU8-F1
#
_cell.length_a   1.000
_cell.length_b   1.000
_cell.length_c   1.000
_cell.angle_alpha   90.00
_cell.angle_beta   90.00
_cell.angle_gamma   90.00
#
_symmetry.space_group_name_H-M   'P 1'
#
loop_
_entity.id
_entity.type
_entity.pdbx_description
1 polymer ?
#
loop_
_entity_poly.entity_id
_entity_poly.type
_entity_poly.pdbx_seq_one_letter_code
_entity_poly.pdbx_strand_id
1 'polypeptide(L)'
;MGLLVCFFGCSTPVEPSSSEQTGRDDLENPPPAPVIRFDLDPPVQGAPRTDIDIWVRVSPERAHTVRFALLSDPAAPPHDGGLDRGEALTDASGRARVRLRTPSFPVALTLRASVGGVSASLPVVVMGSRSATLIVHASYPGRRTVSEWIGSVHLDATCDGFRGTIPRQGDLTDRATIAPHISGIPPGTRLAVTLHSGQFVSGCTTVENLLEGEERIVFVPVNDLPLRLDTTVLDVAIGIDAEDEAWHRTLDALSERAVSALLDDAEDDVEALLDAMQAALPEPRATALEASRANGLDQALRNALGSDAGRRWRQRGTVWGSGPFTNIPSPETRTE
;
A
#
# COMPACT_ATOMS: atom_id res chain seq x y z
N MET A 1 -48.46 -22.78 -86.61
CA MET A 1 -47.85 -24.12 -86.49
C MET A 1 -48.09 -24.58 -85.05
N GLY A 2 -48.87 -25.65 -84.83
CA GLY A 2 -49.20 -26.27 -83.52
C GLY A 2 -50.45 -25.68 -82.82
N LEU A 3 -51.67 -26.21 -83.06
CA LEU A 3 -52.42 -27.27 -82.31
C LEU A 3 -52.92 -26.83 -80.91
N LEU A 4 -54.24 -26.61 -80.73
CA LEU A 4 -55.29 -27.54 -80.21
C LEU A 4 -54.96 -28.12 -78.81
N VAL A 5 -55.83 -28.08 -77.79
CA VAL A 5 -57.03 -28.93 -77.62
C VAL A 5 -57.94 -28.37 -76.49
N CYS A 6 -59.26 -28.42 -76.69
CA CYS A 6 -60.31 -28.21 -75.68
C CYS A 6 -60.60 -29.49 -74.89
N PHE A 7 -61.08 -29.42 -73.64
CA PHE A 7 -62.05 -30.39 -73.12
C PHE A 7 -62.99 -29.79 -72.06
N PHE A 8 -64.27 -30.10 -72.22
CA PHE A 8 -65.42 -29.82 -71.36
C PHE A 8 -65.45 -30.71 -70.10
N GLY A 9 -66.12 -30.24 -69.04
CA GLY A 9 -66.55 -31.10 -67.93
C GLY A 9 -67.53 -30.39 -66.98
N CYS A 10 -68.83 -30.59 -67.19
CA CYS A 10 -69.91 -30.22 -66.26
C CYS A 10 -69.99 -31.21 -65.09
N SER A 11 -70.29 -30.73 -63.88
CA SER A 11 -70.88 -31.52 -62.80
C SER A 11 -71.83 -30.64 -61.98
N THR A 12 -73.04 -31.14 -61.78
CA THR A 12 -74.21 -30.50 -61.15
C THR A 12 -74.11 -30.43 -59.61
N PRO A 13 -74.70 -29.41 -58.95
CA PRO A 13 -74.82 -29.39 -57.49
C PRO A 13 -76.00 -30.25 -57.02
N VAL A 14 -75.73 -31.06 -56.00
CA VAL A 14 -76.70 -31.86 -55.24
C VAL A 14 -77.05 -31.09 -53.96
N GLU A 15 -78.30 -30.67 -53.80
CA GLU A 15 -78.96 -30.52 -52.49
C GLU A 15 -79.49 -31.91 -52.07
N PRO A 16 -79.61 -32.28 -50.77
CA PRO A 16 -80.38 -31.49 -49.79
C PRO A 16 -80.00 -31.67 -48.29
N SER A 17 -80.79 -30.98 -47.46
CA SER A 17 -81.34 -31.42 -46.17
C SER A 17 -80.88 -30.63 -44.95
N SER A 18 -81.89 -29.96 -44.38
CA SER A 18 -81.93 -29.40 -43.05
C SER A 18 -81.62 -30.42 -41.96
N SER A 19 -80.90 -29.97 -40.95
CA SER A 19 -81.07 -30.43 -39.58
C SER A 19 -80.99 -29.20 -38.68
N GLU A 20 -82.15 -28.82 -38.14
CA GLU A 20 -82.25 -28.06 -36.90
C GLU A 20 -81.42 -28.75 -35.81
N GLN A 21 -80.49 -28.02 -35.22
CA GLN A 21 -80.01 -28.33 -33.87
C GLN A 21 -80.06 -27.05 -33.05
N THR A 22 -81.13 -26.97 -32.28
CA THR A 22 -81.32 -26.12 -31.11
C THR A 22 -80.28 -26.47 -30.04
N GLY A 23 -79.60 -25.47 -29.48
CA GLY A 23 -78.69 -25.72 -28.35
C GLY A 23 -77.88 -24.51 -27.90
N ARG A 24 -78.53 -23.63 -27.13
CA ARG A 24 -77.95 -22.72 -26.12
C ARG A 24 -76.62 -22.03 -26.51
N ASP A 25 -76.75 -20.77 -26.94
CA ASP A 25 -75.78 -19.73 -26.62
C ASP A 25 -75.68 -19.62 -25.08
N ASP A 26 -74.77 -20.37 -24.48
CA ASP A 26 -74.15 -19.94 -23.24
C ASP A 26 -73.36 -18.68 -23.58
N LEU A 27 -73.97 -17.52 -23.35
CA LEU A 27 -73.29 -16.23 -23.27
C LEU A 27 -72.26 -16.32 -22.15
N GLU A 28 -71.12 -16.92 -22.46
CA GLU A 28 -69.96 -17.00 -21.59
C GLU A 28 -69.53 -15.56 -21.30
N ASN A 29 -69.84 -15.09 -20.09
CA ASN A 29 -69.42 -13.79 -19.61
C ASN A 29 -67.93 -13.64 -19.93
N PRO A 30 -67.51 -12.55 -20.61
CA PRO A 30 -66.12 -12.38 -20.95
C PRO A 30 -65.28 -12.48 -19.67
N PRO A 31 -64.15 -13.24 -19.69
CA PRO A 31 -63.34 -13.44 -18.51
C PRO A 31 -62.99 -12.07 -17.91
N PRO A 32 -63.04 -11.91 -16.57
CA PRO A 32 -62.87 -10.62 -15.94
C PRO A 32 -61.55 -9.99 -16.37
N ALA A 33 -61.62 -8.70 -16.71
CA ALA A 33 -60.47 -7.96 -17.18
C ALA A 33 -59.35 -8.01 -16.13
N PRO A 34 -58.09 -8.22 -16.54
CA PRO A 34 -56.99 -8.30 -15.61
C PRO A 34 -56.81 -6.95 -14.87
N VAL A 35 -56.51 -7.02 -13.58
CA VAL A 35 -56.09 -5.88 -12.76
C VAL A 35 -54.68 -6.15 -12.29
N ILE A 36 -53.79 -5.17 -12.43
CA ILE A 36 -52.37 -5.28 -12.10
C ILE A 36 -51.99 -4.25 -11.03
N ARG A 37 -51.22 -4.67 -10.01
CA ARG A 37 -50.73 -3.80 -8.93
C ARG A 37 -49.34 -4.21 -8.48
N PHE A 38 -48.55 -3.25 -8.00
CA PHE A 38 -47.28 -3.52 -7.33
C PHE A 38 -47.53 -3.89 -5.86
N ASP A 39 -46.72 -4.80 -5.32
CA ASP A 39 -46.78 -5.21 -3.90
C ASP A 39 -45.97 -4.25 -2.98
N LEU A 40 -45.39 -3.17 -3.53
CA LEU A 40 -44.59 -2.18 -2.81
C LEU A 40 -45.29 -0.83 -2.75
N ASP A 41 -45.12 -0.12 -1.64
CA ASP A 41 -45.64 1.24 -1.48
C ASP A 41 -44.79 2.25 -2.29
N PRO A 42 -45.43 3.14 -3.07
CA PRO A 42 -44.74 4.19 -3.80
C PRO A 42 -44.38 5.40 -2.91
N PRO A 43 -43.26 6.10 -3.15
CA PRO A 43 -42.18 5.73 -4.08
C PRO A 43 -41.21 4.73 -3.45
N VAL A 44 -40.69 3.81 -4.28
CA VAL A 44 -39.58 2.95 -3.86
C VAL A 44 -38.29 3.76 -3.89
N GLN A 45 -37.56 3.75 -2.79
CA GLN A 45 -36.27 4.43 -2.68
C GLN A 45 -35.13 3.42 -2.81
N GLY A 46 -34.11 3.76 -3.59
CA GLY A 46 -32.92 2.95 -3.78
C GLY A 46 -31.64 3.77 -3.64
N ALA A 47 -30.57 3.14 -3.16
CA ALA A 47 -29.23 3.68 -3.32
C ALA A 47 -28.74 3.45 -4.76
N PRO A 48 -27.71 4.18 -5.24
CA PRO A 48 -27.14 3.92 -6.54
C PRO A 48 -26.57 2.50 -6.58
N ARG A 49 -26.51 1.89 -7.77
CA ARG A 49 -25.85 0.60 -7.96
C ARG A 49 -26.37 -0.49 -7.00
N THR A 50 -27.67 -0.55 -6.74
CA THR A 50 -28.29 -1.56 -5.86
C THR A 50 -29.33 -2.37 -6.63
N ASP A 51 -29.47 -3.65 -6.29
CA ASP A 51 -30.52 -4.51 -6.82
C ASP A 51 -31.77 -4.45 -5.92
N ILE A 52 -32.93 -4.19 -6.53
CA ILE A 52 -34.23 -4.17 -5.84
C ILE A 52 -35.14 -5.22 -6.49
N ASP A 53 -35.60 -6.19 -5.71
CA ASP A 53 -36.61 -7.15 -6.16
C ASP A 53 -38.01 -6.53 -6.06
N ILE A 54 -38.70 -6.43 -7.19
CA ILE A 54 -40.02 -5.81 -7.29
C ILE A 54 -41.04 -6.87 -7.70
N TRP A 55 -42.12 -6.95 -6.92
CA TRP A 55 -43.22 -7.88 -7.12
C TRP A 55 -44.47 -7.19 -7.63
N VAL A 56 -45.15 -7.85 -8.55
CA VAL A 56 -46.43 -7.44 -9.12
C VAL A 56 -47.43 -8.55 -8.93
N ARG A 57 -48.67 -8.18 -8.59
CA ARG A 57 -49.82 -9.08 -8.50
C ARG A 57 -50.83 -8.75 -9.60
N VAL A 58 -51.36 -9.80 -10.23
CA VAL A 58 -52.36 -9.74 -11.28
C VAL A 58 -53.59 -10.54 -10.85
N SER A 59 -54.76 -9.93 -10.91
CA SER A 59 -56.06 -10.58 -10.66
C SER A 59 -56.88 -10.66 -11.95
N PRO A 60 -57.59 -11.76 -12.24
CA PRO A 60 -57.67 -13.00 -11.45
C PRO A 60 -56.34 -13.77 -11.40
N GLU A 61 -56.13 -14.55 -10.34
CA GLU A 61 -54.92 -15.35 -10.10
C GLU A 61 -54.84 -16.50 -11.11
N ARG A 62 -54.07 -16.28 -12.18
CA ARG A 62 -53.74 -17.25 -13.22
C ARG A 62 -52.43 -16.86 -13.88
N ALA A 63 -51.94 -17.67 -14.81
CA ALA A 63 -50.77 -17.34 -15.61
C ALA A 63 -51.09 -16.19 -16.59
N HIS A 64 -50.36 -15.09 -16.45
CA HIS A 64 -50.38 -13.90 -17.30
C HIS A 64 -48.93 -13.55 -17.67
N THR A 65 -48.71 -13.11 -18.91
CA THR A 65 -47.43 -12.52 -19.31
C THR A 65 -47.42 -11.05 -18.92
N VAL A 66 -46.60 -10.68 -17.95
CA VAL A 66 -46.38 -9.30 -17.51
C VAL A 66 -45.20 -8.73 -18.27
N ARG A 67 -45.40 -7.58 -18.93
CA ARG A 67 -44.33 -6.80 -19.56
C ARG A 67 -43.90 -5.65 -18.66
N PHE A 68 -42.60 -5.51 -18.48
CA PHE A 68 -41.97 -4.48 -17.69
C PHE A 68 -41.21 -3.50 -18.58
N ALA A 69 -41.32 -2.21 -18.27
CA ALA A 69 -40.55 -1.17 -18.91
C ALA A 69 -40.05 -0.19 -17.84
N LEU A 70 -38.76 0.14 -17.90
CA LEU A 70 -38.19 1.21 -17.10
C LEU A 70 -38.28 2.50 -17.92
N LEU A 71 -39.03 3.46 -17.40
CA LEU A 71 -39.27 4.74 -18.04
C LEU A 71 -38.54 5.82 -17.26
N SER A 72 -38.05 6.81 -17.98
CA SER A 72 -37.34 7.97 -17.44
C SER A 72 -37.97 9.22 -18.00
N ASP A 73 -37.90 10.32 -17.25
CA ASP A 73 -38.31 11.62 -17.76
C ASP A 73 -37.51 11.92 -19.04
N PRO A 74 -38.13 12.35 -20.15
CA PRO A 74 -37.40 12.74 -21.36
C PRO A 74 -36.34 13.83 -21.12
N ALA A 75 -36.48 14.64 -20.08
CA ALA A 75 -35.51 15.64 -19.67
C ALA A 75 -34.43 15.10 -18.71
N ALA A 76 -34.56 13.85 -18.24
CA ALA A 76 -33.56 13.25 -17.36
C ALA A 76 -32.26 12.92 -18.11
N PRO A 77 -31.10 13.02 -17.44
CA PRO A 77 -29.84 12.56 -18.01
C PRO A 77 -29.88 11.08 -18.38
N PRO A 78 -29.15 10.65 -19.44
CA PRO A 78 -28.98 9.24 -19.76
C PRO A 78 -28.40 8.47 -18.57
N HIS A 79 -29.01 7.34 -18.22
CA HIS A 79 -28.62 6.52 -17.07
C HIS A 79 -28.28 5.08 -17.47
N ASP A 80 -27.60 4.38 -16.57
CA ASP A 80 -27.18 2.98 -16.70
C ASP A 80 -28.06 1.99 -15.93
N GLY A 81 -29.17 2.45 -15.34
CA GLY A 81 -30.17 1.58 -14.71
C GLY A 81 -30.87 0.64 -15.69
N GLY A 82 -31.21 -0.56 -15.23
CA GLY A 82 -31.81 -1.58 -16.08
C GLY A 82 -32.61 -2.64 -15.31
N LEU A 83 -33.43 -3.39 -16.06
CA LEU A 83 -34.17 -4.53 -15.54
C LEU A 83 -33.46 -5.83 -15.94
N ASP A 84 -33.51 -6.83 -15.06
CA ASP A 84 -32.96 -8.16 -15.37
C ASP A 84 -33.72 -8.87 -16.49
N ARG A 85 -34.99 -8.51 -16.70
CA ARG A 85 -35.87 -9.01 -17.76
C ARG A 85 -36.94 -7.99 -18.14
N GLY A 86 -37.39 -8.03 -19.40
CA GLY A 86 -38.50 -7.21 -19.89
C GLY A 86 -39.87 -7.89 -19.77
N GLU A 87 -39.93 -9.21 -19.56
CA GLU A 87 -41.18 -9.95 -19.41
C GLU A 87 -41.04 -11.05 -18.33
N ALA A 88 -42.14 -11.35 -17.64
CA ALA A 88 -42.22 -12.48 -16.72
C ALA A 88 -43.64 -13.07 -16.70
N LEU A 89 -43.74 -14.39 -16.53
CA LEU A 89 -45.01 -15.07 -16.28
C LEU A 89 -45.39 -14.97 -14.81
N THR A 90 -46.66 -14.73 -14.52
CA THR A 90 -47.18 -14.87 -13.16
C THR A 90 -47.26 -16.34 -12.75
N ASP A 91 -47.02 -16.61 -11.46
CA ASP A 91 -47.23 -17.92 -10.85
C ASP A 91 -48.73 -18.21 -10.62
N ALA A 92 -49.01 -19.36 -9.99
CA ALA A 92 -50.39 -19.78 -9.67
C ALA A 92 -51.13 -18.80 -8.73
N SER A 93 -50.41 -17.95 -8.00
CA SER A 93 -50.97 -16.89 -7.13
C SER A 93 -51.12 -15.54 -7.87
N GLY A 94 -50.88 -15.51 -9.18
CA GLY A 94 -50.92 -14.30 -9.98
C GLY A 94 -49.75 -13.35 -9.72
N ARG A 95 -48.61 -13.82 -9.18
CA ARG A 95 -47.46 -12.96 -8.87
C ARG A 95 -46.32 -13.12 -9.86
N ALA A 96 -45.70 -12.01 -10.24
CA ALA A 96 -44.51 -11.95 -11.07
C ALA A 96 -43.43 -11.10 -10.39
N ARG A 97 -42.15 -11.43 -10.63
CA ARG A 97 -40.99 -10.71 -10.09
C ARG A 97 -40.12 -10.16 -11.23
N VAL A 98 -39.64 -8.94 -11.04
CA VAL A 98 -38.54 -8.34 -11.81
C VAL A 98 -37.50 -7.79 -10.86
N ARG A 99 -36.23 -7.82 -11.24
CA ARG A 99 -35.15 -7.17 -10.50
C ARG A 99 -34.72 -5.91 -11.21
N LEU A 100 -34.79 -4.79 -10.49
CA LEU A 100 -34.30 -3.50 -10.95
C LEU A 100 -32.88 -3.30 -10.43
N ARG A 101 -31.93 -3.10 -11.34
CA ARG A 101 -30.63 -2.53 -11.01
C ARG A 101 -30.72 -1.02 -11.07
N THR A 102 -30.61 -0.35 -9.93
CA THR A 102 -30.65 1.11 -9.87
C THR A 102 -29.44 1.73 -10.58
N PRO A 103 -29.64 2.86 -11.28
CA PRO A 103 -28.57 3.67 -11.85
C PRO A 103 -27.42 4.00 -10.90
N SER A 104 -26.29 4.39 -11.47
CA SER A 104 -25.09 4.80 -10.75
C SER A 104 -25.13 6.21 -10.18
N PHE A 105 -26.11 7.02 -10.55
CA PHE A 105 -26.27 8.38 -10.07
C PHE A 105 -27.74 8.66 -9.67
N PRO A 106 -28.00 9.74 -8.93
CA PRO A 106 -29.34 10.05 -8.45
C PRO A 106 -30.28 10.37 -9.61
N VAL A 107 -31.41 9.67 -9.69
CA VAL A 107 -32.40 9.87 -10.75
C VAL A 107 -33.77 9.33 -10.34
N ALA A 108 -34.83 9.99 -10.82
CA ALA A 108 -36.19 9.50 -10.69
C ALA A 108 -36.57 8.68 -11.93
N LEU A 109 -37.10 7.48 -11.70
CA LEU A 109 -37.51 6.53 -12.71
C LEU A 109 -38.97 6.13 -12.46
N THR A 110 -39.63 5.59 -13.48
CA THR A 110 -40.94 4.97 -13.36
C THR A 110 -40.87 3.55 -13.91
N LEU A 111 -41.07 2.55 -13.05
CA LEU A 111 -41.26 1.18 -13.49
C LEU A 111 -42.71 0.98 -13.90
N ARG A 112 -42.95 0.64 -15.16
CA ARG A 112 -44.27 0.29 -15.68
C ARG A 112 -44.38 -1.21 -15.83
N ALA A 113 -45.48 -1.78 -15.32
CA ALA A 113 -45.85 -3.17 -15.55
C ALA A 113 -47.18 -3.22 -16.31
N SER A 114 -47.32 -4.11 -17.28
CA SER A 114 -48.52 -4.21 -18.11
C SER A 114 -48.88 -5.65 -18.46
N VAL A 115 -50.19 -5.93 -18.55
CA VAL A 115 -50.77 -7.23 -18.94
C VAL A 115 -51.94 -6.93 -19.86
N GLY A 116 -51.88 -7.40 -21.11
CA GLY A 116 -52.88 -7.07 -22.11
C GLY A 116 -53.00 -5.55 -22.31
N GLY A 117 -54.19 -4.99 -22.07
CA GLY A 117 -54.47 -3.56 -22.20
C GLY A 117 -54.34 -2.73 -20.92
N VAL A 118 -54.03 -3.34 -19.77
CA VAL A 118 -53.92 -2.62 -18.48
C VAL A 118 -52.47 -2.43 -18.06
N SER A 119 -52.18 -1.35 -17.34
CA SER A 119 -50.85 -1.10 -16.79
C SER A 119 -50.88 -0.43 -15.42
N ALA A 120 -49.88 -0.72 -14.61
CA ALA A 120 -49.57 -0.03 -13.36
C ALA A 120 -48.21 0.65 -13.48
N SER A 121 -48.01 1.74 -12.73
CA SER A 121 -46.74 2.48 -12.67
C SER A 121 -46.28 2.60 -11.23
N LEU A 122 -44.98 2.41 -11.00
CA LEU A 122 -44.33 2.53 -9.71
C LEU A 122 -43.19 3.57 -9.81
N PRO A 123 -43.31 4.73 -9.15
CA PRO A 123 -42.21 5.67 -9.06
C PRO A 123 -41.07 5.07 -8.23
N VAL A 124 -39.85 5.16 -8.77
CA VAL A 124 -38.61 4.75 -8.11
C VAL A 124 -37.68 5.96 -8.05
N VAL A 125 -37.19 6.28 -6.86
CA VAL A 125 -36.24 7.37 -6.66
C VAL A 125 -34.91 6.79 -6.24
N VAL A 126 -33.89 6.98 -7.07
CA VAL A 126 -32.52 6.68 -6.70
C VAL A 126 -31.96 7.90 -5.99
N MET A 127 -31.74 7.76 -4.69
CA MET A 127 -31.14 8.81 -3.88
C MET A 127 -29.63 8.73 -4.01
N GLY A 128 -29.00 9.89 -4.12
CA GLY A 128 -27.56 9.98 -4.07
C GLY A 128 -26.99 9.72 -2.68
N SER A 129 -25.81 9.11 -2.62
CA SER A 129 -25.05 8.94 -1.37
C SER A 129 -24.43 10.26 -0.88
N ARG A 130 -24.46 11.33 -1.69
CA ARG A 130 -23.76 12.61 -1.55
C ARG A 130 -22.25 12.50 -1.40
N SER A 131 -21.71 11.31 -1.60
CA SER A 131 -20.30 11.02 -1.43
C SER A 131 -19.83 9.88 -2.34
N ALA A 132 -18.54 9.89 -2.64
CA ALA A 132 -17.77 8.83 -3.27
C ALA A 132 -16.86 8.13 -2.24
N THR A 133 -16.29 7.00 -2.67
CA THR A 133 -15.32 6.22 -1.90
C THR A 133 -14.07 5.99 -2.74
N LEU A 134 -12.89 6.10 -2.12
CA LEU A 134 -11.60 5.76 -2.70
C LEU A 134 -11.00 4.55 -2.03
N ILE A 135 -10.50 3.61 -2.83
CA ILE A 135 -9.64 2.50 -2.38
C ILE A 135 -8.22 2.82 -2.81
N VAL A 136 -7.35 3.11 -1.84
CA VAL A 136 -6.04 3.70 -2.10
C VAL A 136 -4.96 2.62 -2.03
N HIS A 137 -4.40 2.26 -3.18
CA HIS A 137 -3.30 1.31 -3.28
C HIS A 137 -1.95 2.01 -3.39
N ALA A 138 -0.94 1.47 -2.73
CA ALA A 138 0.44 1.87 -2.94
C ALA A 138 0.99 1.24 -4.24
N SER A 139 1.59 2.06 -5.10
CA SER A 139 2.57 1.63 -6.09
C SER A 139 3.96 1.90 -5.51
N TYR A 140 4.51 0.92 -4.80
CA TYR A 140 5.75 1.06 -4.04
C TYR A 140 6.81 0.05 -4.55
N PRO A 141 7.82 0.51 -5.32
CA PRO A 141 8.91 -0.34 -5.79
C PRO A 141 10.06 -0.47 -4.77
N GLY A 142 9.94 0.18 -3.61
CA GLY A 142 11.01 0.20 -2.61
C GLY A 142 11.15 -1.12 -1.84
N ARG A 143 12.16 -1.17 -0.97
CA ARG A 143 12.58 -2.41 -0.30
C ARG A 143 12.21 -2.47 1.18
N ARG A 144 11.63 -1.40 1.74
CA ARG A 144 11.29 -1.36 3.16
C ARG A 144 10.01 -2.15 3.41
N THR A 145 9.99 -2.92 4.48
CA THR A 145 8.78 -3.63 4.91
C THR A 145 7.76 -2.62 5.43
N VAL A 146 6.55 -2.65 4.87
CA VAL A 146 5.43 -1.80 5.29
C VAL A 146 4.38 -2.68 5.96
N SER A 147 4.05 -2.38 7.20
CA SER A 147 3.03 -3.10 7.98
C SER A 147 1.65 -2.44 7.93
N GLU A 148 1.60 -1.12 7.77
CA GLU A 148 0.38 -0.33 7.73
C GLU A 148 0.53 0.84 6.77
N TRP A 149 -0.49 1.08 5.96
CA TRP A 149 -0.64 2.25 5.10
C TRP A 149 -1.64 3.21 5.73
N ILE A 150 -1.28 4.49 5.74
CA ILE A 150 -2.14 5.59 6.17
C ILE A 150 -2.46 6.44 4.95
N GLY A 151 -3.71 6.35 4.50
CA GLY A 151 -4.26 7.13 3.40
C GLY A 151 -4.89 8.41 3.93
N SER A 152 -4.72 9.51 3.21
CA SER A 152 -5.44 10.75 3.49
C SER A 152 -5.85 11.45 2.20
N VAL A 153 -7.03 12.07 2.22
CA VAL A 153 -7.55 12.92 1.15
C VAL A 153 -7.53 14.35 1.65
N HIS A 154 -7.00 15.25 0.82
CA HIS A 154 -7.00 16.69 1.04
C HIS A 154 -7.91 17.32 -0.03
N LEU A 155 -8.98 17.96 0.43
CA LEU A 155 -9.94 18.63 -0.44
C LEU A 155 -9.32 19.91 -1.02
N ASP A 156 -9.61 20.21 -2.29
CA ASP A 156 -9.15 21.41 -2.99
C ASP A 156 -7.62 21.62 -2.99
N ALA A 157 -6.85 20.53 -2.86
CA ALA A 157 -5.40 20.54 -2.79
C ALA A 157 -4.76 19.85 -4.02
N THR A 158 -3.46 20.12 -4.24
CA THR A 158 -2.63 19.43 -5.24
C THR A 158 -1.45 18.73 -4.59
N CYS A 159 -0.83 17.80 -5.32
CA CYS A 159 0.30 17.02 -4.80
C CYS A 159 1.61 17.81 -4.64
N ASP A 160 1.70 19.04 -5.12
CA ASP A 160 2.95 19.80 -5.09
C ASP A 160 3.38 20.15 -3.67
N GLY A 161 2.43 20.32 -2.75
CA GLY A 161 2.70 20.58 -1.33
C GLY A 161 3.19 19.38 -0.52
N PHE A 162 3.15 18.16 -1.09
CA PHE A 162 3.44 16.92 -0.35
C PHE A 162 4.71 16.20 -0.82
N ARG A 163 5.42 16.75 -1.80
CA ARG A 163 6.64 16.11 -2.32
C ARG A 163 7.75 16.08 -1.27
N GLY A 164 8.34 14.90 -1.08
CA GLY A 164 9.52 14.72 -0.23
C GLY A 164 9.28 14.91 1.28
N THR A 165 8.02 15.01 1.71
CA THR A 165 7.66 15.16 3.12
C THR A 165 6.67 14.08 3.54
N ILE A 166 6.58 13.83 4.85
CA ILE A 166 5.48 13.06 5.40
C ILE A 166 4.24 13.97 5.38
N PRO A 167 3.18 13.58 4.65
CA PRO A 167 1.97 14.37 4.55
C PRO A 167 1.35 14.50 5.94
N ARG A 168 0.83 15.69 6.24
CA ARG A 168 -0.08 15.83 7.39
C ARG A 168 -1.34 15.03 7.11
N GLN A 169 -2.05 14.62 8.17
CA GLN A 169 -3.40 14.07 7.99
C GLN A 169 -4.27 15.09 7.25
N GLY A 170 -4.99 14.60 6.24
CA GLY A 170 -5.95 15.38 5.47
C GLY A 170 -7.33 15.41 6.10
N ASP A 171 -8.31 15.93 5.37
CA ASP A 171 -9.70 16.07 5.79
C ASP A 171 -10.38 14.72 6.06
N LEU A 172 -10.02 13.71 5.24
CA LEU A 172 -10.50 12.35 5.38
C LEU A 172 -9.29 11.41 5.43
N THR A 173 -9.33 10.42 6.32
CA THR A 173 -8.22 9.48 6.50
C THR A 173 -8.75 8.09 6.81
N ASP A 174 -8.00 7.10 6.36
CA ASP A 174 -8.19 5.71 6.76
C ASP A 174 -6.84 5.00 6.85
N ARG A 175 -6.82 3.85 7.53
CA ARG A 175 -5.62 3.03 7.74
C ARG A 175 -5.91 1.58 7.44
N ALA A 176 -4.98 0.93 6.75
CA ALA A 176 -5.10 -0.48 6.43
C ALA A 176 -3.74 -1.13 6.19
N THR A 177 -3.67 -2.44 6.36
CA THR A 177 -2.47 -3.23 6.01
C THR A 177 -2.23 -3.32 4.51
N ILE A 178 -3.30 -3.30 3.70
CA ILE A 178 -3.22 -3.45 2.23
C ILE A 178 -3.54 -2.14 1.52
N ALA A 179 -4.76 -1.63 1.68
CA ALA A 179 -5.25 -0.43 1.00
C ALA A 179 -6.30 0.26 1.88
N PRO A 180 -6.12 1.54 2.24
CA PRO A 180 -7.14 2.31 2.96
C PRO A 180 -8.40 2.55 2.11
N HIS A 181 -9.56 2.47 2.75
CA HIS A 181 -10.89 2.70 2.18
C HIS A 181 -11.46 4.02 2.72
N ILE A 182 -11.27 5.10 1.95
CA ILE A 182 -11.66 6.45 2.37
C ILE A 182 -13.04 6.76 1.78
N SER A 183 -14.05 6.83 2.64
CA SER A 183 -15.44 7.14 2.26
C SER A 183 -15.82 8.58 2.63
N GLY A 184 -16.99 9.03 2.17
CA GLY A 184 -17.50 10.37 2.50
C GLY A 184 -16.91 11.49 1.63
N ILE A 185 -16.30 11.16 0.49
CA ILE A 185 -15.60 12.13 -0.36
C ILE A 185 -16.61 12.92 -1.21
N PRO A 186 -16.62 14.26 -1.16
CA PRO A 186 -17.53 15.03 -2.00
C PRO A 186 -17.27 14.81 -3.50
N PRO A 187 -18.31 14.57 -4.32
CA PRO A 187 -18.14 14.42 -5.76
C PRO A 187 -17.72 15.75 -6.42
N GLY A 188 -17.11 15.66 -7.60
CA GLY A 188 -16.75 16.83 -8.43
C GLY A 188 -15.62 17.73 -7.90
N THR A 189 -15.04 17.40 -6.74
CA THR A 189 -13.96 18.19 -6.13
C THR A 189 -12.58 17.68 -6.60
N ARG A 190 -11.60 18.57 -6.72
CA ARG A 190 -10.19 18.19 -6.94
C ARG A 190 -9.59 17.73 -5.62
N LEU A 191 -8.88 16.61 -5.64
CA LEU A 191 -8.36 15.97 -4.45
C LEU A 191 -6.86 15.69 -4.58
N ALA A 192 -6.10 15.96 -3.53
CA ALA A 192 -4.78 15.37 -3.34
C ALA A 192 -4.90 14.15 -2.42
N VAL A 193 -4.58 12.97 -2.94
CA VAL A 193 -4.61 11.72 -2.20
C VAL A 193 -3.18 11.36 -1.82
N THR A 194 -2.90 11.42 -0.52
CA THR A 194 -1.59 11.12 0.05
C THR A 194 -1.60 9.75 0.69
N LEU A 195 -0.51 9.01 0.53
CA LEU A 195 -0.33 7.69 1.13
C LEU A 195 1.06 7.61 1.74
N HIS A 196 1.15 7.18 2.99
CA HIS A 196 2.43 7.04 3.68
C HIS A 196 2.41 5.85 4.64
N SER A 197 3.61 5.44 5.04
CA SER A 197 3.81 4.48 6.12
C SER A 197 4.96 4.95 7.01
N GLY A 198 4.69 5.01 8.31
CA GLY A 198 5.62 5.53 9.30
C GLY A 198 6.20 6.88 8.88
N GLN A 199 7.52 7.02 8.99
CA GLN A 199 8.26 8.24 8.65
C GLN A 199 9.20 8.07 7.45
N PHE A 200 9.07 6.97 6.71
CA PHE A 200 10.10 6.57 5.75
C PHE A 200 9.60 6.35 4.32
N VAL A 201 8.29 6.27 4.07
CA VAL A 201 7.74 6.21 2.70
C VAL A 201 6.54 7.13 2.58
N SER A 202 6.45 7.83 1.45
CA SER A 202 5.36 8.76 1.16
C SER A 202 5.15 8.89 -0.35
N GLY A 203 3.90 9.14 -0.73
CA GLY A 203 3.47 9.40 -2.08
C GLY A 203 2.24 10.28 -2.12
N CYS A 204 1.98 10.88 -3.28
CA CYS A 204 0.77 11.62 -3.55
C CYS A 204 0.33 11.42 -5.00
N THR A 205 -0.98 11.32 -5.22
CA THR A 205 -1.59 11.41 -6.54
C THR A 205 -2.81 12.34 -6.52
N THR A 206 -3.08 12.99 -7.65
CA THR A 206 -4.23 13.87 -7.79
C THR A 206 -5.40 13.09 -8.37
N VAL A 207 -6.59 13.24 -7.79
CA VAL A 207 -7.82 12.63 -8.27
C VAL A 207 -8.82 13.75 -8.53
N GLU A 208 -9.46 13.70 -9.68
CA GLU A 208 -10.50 14.66 -10.08
C GLU A 208 -11.74 13.93 -10.57
N ASN A 209 -12.86 14.65 -10.63
CA ASN A 209 -14.10 14.17 -11.25
C ASN A 209 -14.60 12.84 -10.66
N LEU A 210 -14.63 12.73 -9.32
CA LEU A 210 -15.35 11.64 -8.67
C LEU A 210 -16.84 11.84 -8.84
N LEU A 211 -17.52 10.78 -9.25
CA LEU A 211 -18.97 10.74 -9.35
C LEU A 211 -19.57 10.34 -8.01
N GLU A 212 -20.81 10.79 -7.78
CA GLU A 212 -21.54 10.42 -6.57
C GLU A 212 -21.81 8.91 -6.54
N GLY A 213 -21.58 8.27 -5.39
CA GLY A 213 -21.72 6.83 -5.24
C GLY A 213 -20.64 6.01 -5.95
N GLU A 214 -19.64 6.65 -6.56
CA GLU A 214 -18.52 5.97 -7.18
C GLU A 214 -17.59 5.37 -6.12
N GLU A 215 -17.19 4.13 -6.36
CA GLU A 215 -16.04 3.52 -5.70
C GLU A 215 -14.90 3.44 -6.71
N ARG A 216 -13.82 4.19 -6.46
CA ARG A 216 -12.68 4.28 -7.39
C ARG A 216 -11.41 3.76 -6.73
N ILE A 217 -10.74 2.83 -7.41
CA ILE A 217 -9.41 2.36 -7.03
C ILE A 217 -8.37 3.35 -7.55
N VAL A 218 -7.46 3.79 -6.69
CA VAL A 218 -6.43 4.78 -7.00
C VAL A 218 -5.08 4.24 -6.61
N PHE A 219 -4.12 4.27 -7.55
CA PHE A 219 -2.73 3.91 -7.29
C PHE A 219 -1.91 5.16 -6.99
N VAL A 220 -1.31 5.21 -5.81
CA VAL A 220 -0.44 6.29 -5.37
C VAL A 220 1.01 5.87 -5.59
N PRO A 221 1.81 6.59 -6.40
CA PRO A 221 3.23 6.33 -6.50
C PRO A 221 3.91 6.73 -5.18
N VAL A 222 4.44 5.74 -4.47
CA VAL A 222 5.09 5.93 -3.17
C VAL A 222 6.59 5.70 -3.33
N ASN A 223 7.39 6.56 -2.70
CA ASN A 223 8.84 6.45 -2.70
C ASN A 223 9.39 6.47 -1.28
N ASP A 224 10.58 5.89 -1.11
CA ASP A 224 11.36 6.03 0.11
C ASP A 224 11.74 7.50 0.31
N LEU A 225 11.52 7.99 1.52
CA LEU A 225 11.99 9.30 1.93
C LEU A 225 13.46 9.20 2.38
N PRO A 226 14.26 10.25 2.14
CA PRO A 226 15.59 10.35 2.70
C PRO A 226 15.56 10.19 4.22
N LEU A 227 16.57 9.53 4.77
CA LEU A 227 16.70 9.37 6.20
C LEU A 227 16.91 10.77 6.82
N ARG A 228 15.98 11.18 7.69
CA ARG A 228 16.08 12.42 8.44
C ARG A 228 16.84 12.17 9.73
N LEU A 229 18.06 12.71 9.81
CA LEU A 229 18.94 12.60 10.97
C LEU A 229 18.91 13.84 11.86
N ASP A 230 18.19 14.88 11.46
CA ASP A 230 18.12 16.16 12.16
C ASP A 230 17.56 16.06 13.59
N THR A 231 16.82 14.99 13.89
CA THR A 231 16.29 14.71 15.23
C THR A 231 16.68 13.34 15.77
N THR A 232 17.62 12.64 15.13
CA THR A 232 17.93 11.24 15.44
C THR A 232 19.29 11.16 16.13
N VAL A 233 19.29 10.74 17.40
CA VAL A 233 20.53 10.39 18.11
C VAL A 233 20.94 8.99 17.65
N LEU A 234 21.91 8.92 16.76
CA LEU A 234 22.53 7.66 16.36
C LEU A 234 23.60 7.30 17.39
N ASP A 235 23.39 6.18 18.09
CA ASP A 235 24.46 5.55 18.87
C ASP A 235 25.31 4.70 17.91
N VAL A 236 26.46 5.24 17.52
CA VAL A 236 27.39 4.58 16.61
C VAL A 236 28.57 4.07 17.43
N ALA A 237 28.61 2.76 17.65
CA ALA A 237 29.79 2.09 18.18
C ALA A 237 30.68 1.68 17.00
N ILE A 238 31.85 2.30 16.90
CA ILE A 238 32.90 1.84 15.99
C ILE A 238 33.84 0.98 16.82
N GLY A 239 33.85 -0.32 16.55
CA GLY A 239 34.72 -1.30 17.18
C GLY A 239 35.47 -2.12 16.13
N ILE A 240 36.48 -2.85 16.58
CA ILE A 240 37.15 -3.87 15.78
C ILE A 240 36.38 -5.18 16.03
N ASP A 241 35.78 -5.75 14.98
CA ASP A 241 34.81 -6.86 15.09
C ASP A 241 35.39 -8.15 15.71
N ALA A 242 36.71 -8.31 15.69
CA ALA A 242 37.46 -9.25 16.53
C ALA A 242 38.95 -8.90 16.46
N GLU A 243 39.61 -8.82 17.62
CA GLU A 243 41.07 -8.86 17.68
C GLU A 243 41.52 -10.26 17.24
N ASP A 244 41.78 -10.42 15.95
CA ASP A 244 42.29 -11.68 15.42
C ASP A 244 43.82 -11.77 15.59
N GLU A 245 44.36 -12.97 15.42
CA GLU A 245 45.80 -13.21 15.54
C GLU A 245 46.61 -12.44 14.48
N ALA A 246 45.99 -11.98 13.38
CA ALA A 246 46.65 -11.15 12.39
C ALA A 246 46.82 -9.69 12.87
N TRP A 247 45.83 -9.16 13.59
CA TRP A 247 45.89 -7.85 14.24
C TRP A 247 47.01 -7.79 15.28
N HIS A 248 47.06 -8.76 16.20
CA HIS A 248 48.13 -8.83 17.21
C HIS A 248 49.52 -8.96 16.58
N ARG A 249 49.69 -9.82 15.57
CA ARG A 249 50.97 -9.94 14.83
C ARG A 249 51.40 -8.63 14.18
N THR A 250 50.45 -7.83 13.70
CA THR A 250 50.75 -6.52 13.11
C THR A 250 51.19 -5.53 14.18
N LEU A 251 50.52 -5.50 15.33
CA LEU A 251 50.90 -4.66 16.47
C LEU A 251 52.27 -5.04 17.06
N ASP A 252 52.55 -6.33 17.19
CA ASP A 252 53.84 -6.84 17.66
C ASP A 252 54.96 -6.44 16.70
N ALA A 253 54.78 -6.64 15.38
CA ALA A 253 55.77 -6.25 14.39
C ALA A 253 56.02 -4.73 14.35
N LEU A 254 54.99 -3.92 14.59
CA LEU A 254 55.15 -2.46 14.70
C LEU A 254 55.88 -2.07 15.99
N SER A 255 55.56 -2.73 17.11
CA SER A 255 56.22 -2.52 18.39
C SER A 255 57.70 -2.89 18.32
N GLU A 256 58.04 -4.01 17.69
CA GLU A 256 59.42 -4.44 17.47
C GLU A 256 60.21 -3.43 16.61
N ARG A 257 59.60 -2.89 15.55
CA ARG A 257 60.24 -1.85 14.72
C ARG A 257 60.47 -0.55 15.51
N ALA A 258 59.48 -0.12 16.28
CA ALA A 258 59.60 1.08 17.11
C ALA A 258 60.70 0.92 18.17
N VAL A 259 60.78 -0.25 18.81
CA VAL A 259 61.83 -0.59 19.77
C VAL A 259 63.20 -0.68 19.10
N SER A 260 63.31 -1.28 17.91
CA SER A 260 64.58 -1.35 17.17
C SER A 260 65.09 0.04 16.77
N ALA A 261 64.20 0.96 16.39
CA ALA A 261 64.57 2.33 16.05
C ALA A 261 65.10 3.13 17.25
N LEU A 262 64.77 2.73 18.48
CA LEU A 262 65.29 3.36 19.71
C LEU A 262 66.71 2.92 20.07
N LEU A 263 67.18 1.79 19.53
CA LEU A 263 68.50 1.23 19.84
C LEU A 263 69.57 1.67 18.84
N ASP A 264 69.17 2.02 17.62
CA ASP A 264 70.09 2.27 16.51
C ASP A 264 71.11 1.12 16.38
N ASP A 265 72.42 1.39 16.46
CA ASP A 265 73.48 0.39 16.39
C ASP A 265 73.85 -0.27 17.74
N ALA A 266 73.22 0.11 18.86
CA ALA A 266 73.55 -0.44 20.19
C ALA A 266 73.07 -1.89 20.36
N GLU A 267 73.93 -2.76 20.92
CA GLU A 267 73.62 -4.18 21.12
C GLU A 267 72.60 -4.37 22.25
N ASP A 268 72.67 -3.54 23.30
CA ASP A 268 71.83 -3.65 24.49
C ASP A 268 71.32 -2.30 25.02
N ASP A 269 70.29 -2.34 25.89
CA ASP A 269 69.67 -1.13 26.45
C ASP A 269 70.62 -0.28 27.30
N VAL A 270 71.66 -0.91 27.88
CA VAL A 270 72.67 -0.22 28.70
C VAL A 270 73.60 0.58 27.80
N GLU A 271 74.04 -0.01 26.70
CA GLU A 271 74.84 0.65 25.69
C GLU A 271 74.08 1.81 25.05
N ALA A 272 72.84 1.57 24.59
CA ALA A 272 71.99 2.61 24.00
C ALA A 272 71.80 3.82 24.95
N LEU A 273 71.60 3.56 26.24
CA LEU A 273 71.51 4.62 27.25
C LEU A 273 72.84 5.38 27.40
N LEU A 274 73.95 4.67 27.56
CA LEU A 274 75.24 5.28 27.79
C LEU A 274 75.70 6.09 26.56
N ASP A 275 75.38 5.64 25.35
CA ASP A 275 75.63 6.36 24.11
C ASP A 275 74.76 7.62 24.01
N ALA A 276 73.47 7.52 24.34
CA ALA A 276 72.59 8.70 24.41
C ALA A 276 73.05 9.71 25.48
N MET A 277 73.50 9.24 26.65
CA MET A 277 74.08 10.10 27.69
C MET A 277 75.38 10.77 27.22
N GLN A 278 76.26 10.02 26.54
CA GLN A 278 77.49 10.54 25.97
C GLN A 278 77.20 11.66 24.96
N ALA A 279 76.24 11.44 24.06
CA ALA A 279 75.82 12.43 23.06
C ALA A 279 75.15 13.67 23.67
N ALA A 280 74.43 13.52 24.79
CA ALA A 280 73.72 14.61 25.44
C ALA A 280 74.61 15.48 26.36
N LEU A 281 75.79 14.99 26.76
CA LEU A 281 76.67 15.70 27.69
C LEU A 281 77.61 16.67 26.96
N PRO A 282 77.77 17.92 27.45
CA PRO A 282 78.80 18.82 26.94
C PRO A 282 80.18 18.47 27.52
N GLU A 283 81.25 18.88 26.83
CA GLU A 283 82.60 18.80 27.40
C GLU A 283 82.74 19.70 28.66
N PRO A 284 83.52 19.27 29.68
CA PRO A 284 84.40 18.09 29.74
C PRO A 284 83.71 16.81 30.25
N ARG A 285 82.37 16.82 30.42
CA ARG A 285 81.65 15.71 31.07
C ARG A 285 81.51 14.49 30.16
N ALA A 286 81.39 14.70 28.85
CA ALA A 286 81.44 13.63 27.87
C ALA A 286 82.79 12.86 27.96
N THR A 287 83.92 13.56 27.96
CA THR A 287 85.25 12.92 28.16
C THR A 287 85.33 12.14 29.49
N ALA A 288 84.78 12.67 30.58
CA ALA A 288 84.78 11.97 31.87
C ALA A 288 83.91 10.70 31.88
N LEU A 289 82.78 10.72 31.16
CA LEU A 289 81.92 9.55 30.99
C LEU A 289 82.62 8.49 30.14
N GLU A 290 83.25 8.88 29.02
CA GLU A 290 84.04 7.96 28.18
C GLU A 290 85.16 7.27 28.97
N ALA A 291 85.92 8.02 29.78
CA ALA A 291 86.93 7.44 30.66
C ALA A 291 86.31 6.47 31.69
N SER A 292 85.11 6.77 32.20
CA SER A 292 84.40 5.87 33.12
C SER A 292 83.97 4.57 32.43
N ARG A 293 83.48 4.66 31.18
CA ARG A 293 83.14 3.50 30.34
C ARG A 293 84.36 2.62 30.08
N ALA A 294 85.50 3.21 29.71
CA ALA A 294 86.77 2.50 29.54
C ALA A 294 87.25 1.79 30.82
N ASN A 295 86.86 2.31 32.00
CA ASN A 295 87.15 1.71 33.30
C ASN A 295 86.08 0.71 33.79
N GLY A 296 85.19 0.25 32.90
CA GLY A 296 84.25 -0.84 33.18
C GLY A 296 82.89 -0.39 33.73
N LEU A 297 82.52 0.89 33.58
CA LEU A 297 81.19 1.38 33.97
C LEU A 297 80.06 0.57 33.32
N ASP A 298 80.19 0.21 32.04
CA ASP A 298 79.16 -0.52 31.29
C ASP A 298 78.90 -1.90 31.94
N GLN A 299 79.97 -2.62 32.31
CA GLN A 299 79.84 -3.91 33.01
C GLN A 299 79.31 -3.73 34.44
N ALA A 300 79.73 -2.68 35.15
CA ALA A 300 79.22 -2.38 36.49
C ALA A 300 77.71 -2.10 36.46
N LEU A 301 77.24 -1.36 35.45
CA LEU A 301 75.83 -1.03 35.28
C LEU A 301 75.02 -2.27 34.89
N ARG A 302 75.53 -3.12 34.00
CA ARG A 302 74.92 -4.44 33.69
C ARG A 302 74.79 -5.31 34.95
N ASN A 303 75.84 -5.40 35.76
CA ASN A 303 75.82 -6.16 37.00
C ASN A 303 74.82 -5.60 38.01
N ALA A 304 74.73 -4.27 38.14
CA ALA A 304 73.80 -3.61 39.06
C ALA A 304 72.33 -3.75 38.63
N LEU A 305 72.07 -3.73 37.32
CA LEU A 305 70.73 -3.84 36.76
C LEU A 305 70.25 -5.30 36.63
N GLY A 306 71.14 -6.28 36.77
CA GLY A 306 70.84 -7.71 36.79
C GLY A 306 70.72 -8.35 35.40
N SER A 307 70.21 -9.58 35.34
CA SER A 307 70.14 -10.40 34.12
C SER A 307 69.30 -9.79 32.99
N ASP A 308 68.40 -8.85 33.31
CA ASP A 308 67.54 -8.19 32.33
C ASP A 308 68.09 -6.86 31.84
N ALA A 309 69.27 -6.42 32.33
CA ALA A 309 69.84 -5.10 32.04
C ALA A 309 69.83 -4.76 30.53
N GLY A 310 70.17 -5.74 29.68
CA GLY A 310 70.25 -5.53 28.24
C GLY A 310 68.91 -5.43 27.49
N ARG A 311 67.77 -5.74 28.13
CA ARG A 311 66.42 -5.71 27.51
C ARG A 311 65.36 -5.04 28.37
N ARG A 312 65.75 -4.46 29.51
CA ARG A 312 64.82 -3.98 30.55
C ARG A 312 63.90 -2.87 30.04
N TRP A 313 64.42 -2.01 29.17
CA TRP A 313 63.67 -0.87 28.64
C TRP A 313 62.80 -1.32 27.46
N ARG A 314 63.29 -2.25 26.64
CA ARG A 314 62.48 -2.91 25.60
C ARG A 314 61.28 -3.63 26.17
N GLN A 315 61.48 -4.45 27.21
CA GLN A 315 60.38 -5.17 27.86
C GLN A 315 59.30 -4.22 28.38
N ARG A 316 59.69 -3.07 28.94
CA ARG A 316 58.74 -2.03 29.35
C ARG A 316 58.02 -1.40 28.17
N GLY A 317 58.73 -1.09 27.07
CA GLY A 317 58.15 -0.55 25.84
C GLY A 317 57.14 -1.51 25.20
N THR A 318 57.49 -2.80 25.11
CA THR A 318 56.60 -3.84 24.57
C THR A 318 55.35 -4.00 25.44
N VAL A 319 55.49 -4.05 26.77
CA VAL A 319 54.33 -4.12 27.70
C VAL A 319 53.42 -2.90 27.56
N TRP A 320 53.98 -1.72 27.29
CA TRP A 320 53.21 -0.50 27.06
C TRP A 320 52.49 -0.52 25.69
N GLY A 321 53.11 -1.10 24.67
CA GLY A 321 52.57 -1.19 23.31
C GLY A 321 51.56 -2.30 23.08
N SER A 322 51.65 -3.42 23.81
CA SER A 322 50.78 -4.59 23.66
C SER A 322 49.78 -4.79 24.81
N GLY A 323 49.84 -3.97 25.87
CA GLY A 323 48.88 -4.01 26.96
C GLY A 323 47.51 -3.46 26.55
N PRO A 324 46.40 -3.96 27.12
CA PRO A 324 45.09 -3.34 26.91
C PRO A 324 45.12 -1.91 27.45
N PHE A 325 44.65 -0.94 26.65
CA PHE A 325 44.59 0.50 26.98
C PHE A 325 43.75 0.84 28.23
N THR A 326 43.20 -0.16 28.92
CA THR A 326 42.34 0.01 30.09
C THR A 326 43.08 0.11 31.42
N ASN A 327 44.40 -0.09 31.47
CA ASN A 327 45.20 0.11 32.68
C ASN A 327 46.55 0.76 32.36
N ILE A 328 46.54 2.09 32.18
CA ILE A 328 47.75 2.89 32.35
C ILE A 328 47.80 3.26 33.85
N PRO A 329 48.60 2.57 34.69
CA PRO A 329 48.84 3.06 36.03
C PRO A 329 49.53 4.42 35.91
N SER A 330 48.89 5.44 36.47
CA SER A 330 49.51 6.77 36.65
C SER A 330 50.87 6.58 37.33
N PRO A 331 51.94 7.29 36.92
CA PRO A 331 53.21 7.22 37.61
C PRO A 331 53.00 7.71 39.04
N GLU A 332 52.95 6.77 39.99
CA GLU A 332 52.91 7.08 41.41
C GLU A 332 54.15 7.91 41.75
N THR A 333 53.89 9.09 42.30
CA THR A 333 54.84 9.87 43.06
C THR A 333 55.40 9.01 44.18
N ARG A 334 56.62 8.49 43.98
CA ARG A 334 57.44 7.97 45.06
C ARG A 334 57.91 9.17 45.90
N THR A 335 57.19 9.49 46.96
CA THR A 335 57.72 10.30 48.07
C THR A 335 58.63 9.44 48.94
N GLU A 336 59.88 9.89 49.03
CA GLU A 336 60.95 9.63 50.03
C GLU A 336 61.13 8.21 50.59
#